data_AF-A0A8J6FUN9-F1
#
_entry.id   AF-A0A8J6FUN9-F1
#
_cell.length_a   1.000
_cell.length_b   1.000
_cell.length_c   1.000
_cell.angle_alpha   90.00
_cell.angle_beta   90.00
_cell.angle_gamma   90.00
#
_symmetry.space_group_name_H-M   'P 1'
#
loop_
_entity.id
_entity.type
_entity.pdbx_description
1 polymer ?
#
loop_
_entity_poly.entity_id
_entity_poly.type
_entity_poly.pdbx_seq_one_letter_code
_entity_poly.pdbx_strand_id
1 'polypeptide(L)'
;MAMFQGFVLQVILIVLISGSSADQHLLPAPENISMVSINLKHFLHWDPVMVDGNVTYSVQSQGEFESVYMPNNWYEPENCQEISAHQCNVTDEVSATVLYKFRVQSVLGNQLSAWKELEPPFNRKTSKNYACWLITY
;
A
#
# COMPACT_ATOMS: atom_id res chain seq x y z
N MET A 1 -26.22 0.15 52.38
CA MET A 1 -26.67 0.24 50.97
C MET A 1 -26.09 1.44 50.21
N ALA A 2 -25.12 2.21 50.76
CA ALA A 2 -24.55 3.41 50.11
C ALA A 2 -23.18 3.19 49.42
N MET A 3 -22.43 2.15 49.79
CA MET A 3 -21.09 1.87 49.22
C MET A 3 -21.13 1.34 47.77
N PHE A 4 -22.20 0.64 47.39
CA PHE A 4 -22.36 0.09 46.03
C PHE A 4 -22.63 1.19 44.98
N GLN A 5 -23.38 2.24 45.33
CA GLN A 5 -23.69 3.33 44.40
C GLN A 5 -22.45 4.15 44.02
N GLY A 6 -21.52 4.38 44.96
CA GLY A 6 -20.29 5.13 44.70
C GLY A 6 -19.37 4.43 43.70
N PHE A 7 -19.24 3.10 43.79
CA PHE A 7 -18.44 2.30 42.86
C PHE A 7 -19.05 2.27 41.46
N VAL A 8 -20.38 2.12 41.37
CA VAL A 8 -21.10 2.15 40.08
C VAL A 8 -20.96 3.51 39.38
N LEU A 9 -21.06 4.62 40.13
CA LEU A 9 -20.85 5.96 39.59
C LEU A 9 -19.44 6.18 39.06
N GLN A 10 -18.41 5.68 39.75
CA GLN A 10 -17.01 5.75 39.28
C GLN A 10 -16.78 4.94 38.01
N VAL A 11 -17.32 3.72 37.92
CA VAL A 11 -17.22 2.88 36.73
C VAL A 11 -17.91 3.54 35.53
N ILE A 12 -19.10 4.12 35.73
CA ILE A 12 -19.80 4.88 34.69
C ILE A 12 -18.96 6.09 34.22
N LEU A 13 -18.36 6.83 35.16
CA LEU A 13 -17.50 7.97 34.81
C LEU A 13 -16.29 7.52 33.97
N ILE A 14 -15.66 6.40 34.30
CA ILE A 14 -14.53 5.84 33.54
C ILE A 14 -14.98 5.40 32.13
N VAL A 15 -16.16 4.79 32.00
CA VAL A 15 -16.72 4.39 30.69
C VAL A 15 -17.05 5.61 29.84
N LEU A 16 -17.55 6.70 30.44
CA LEU A 16 -17.81 7.96 29.74
C LEU A 16 -16.51 8.66 29.29
N ILE A 17 -15.42 8.56 30.07
CA ILE A 17 -14.12 9.16 29.74
C ILE A 17 -13.35 8.32 28.69
N SER A 18 -13.56 7.01 28.67
CA SER A 18 -12.94 6.09 27.69
C SER A 18 -13.72 5.95 26.38
N GLY A 19 -14.88 6.60 26.28
CA GLY A 19 -15.70 6.69 25.07
C GLY A 19 -15.17 7.69 24.03
N SER A 20 -13.90 7.57 23.64
CA SER A 20 -13.42 8.14 22.38
C SER A 20 -13.05 7.00 21.45
N SER A 21 -14.00 6.55 20.64
CA SER A 21 -13.62 5.97 19.36
C SER A 21 -12.99 7.13 18.59
N ALA A 22 -11.66 7.22 18.63
CA ALA A 22 -10.95 8.02 17.66
C ALA A 22 -11.35 7.46 16.30
N ASP A 23 -12.27 8.16 15.63
CA ASP A 23 -12.53 7.99 14.22
C ASP A 23 -11.27 8.52 13.52
N GLN A 24 -10.19 7.73 13.59
CA GLN A 24 -9.03 7.92 12.76
C GLN A 24 -9.56 7.67 11.36
N HIS A 25 -9.91 8.73 10.65
CA HIS A 25 -10.22 8.65 9.23
C HIS A 25 -9.03 7.94 8.57
N LEU A 26 -9.21 6.66 8.26
CA LEU A 26 -8.14 5.81 7.75
C LEU A 26 -7.75 6.38 6.39
N LEU A 27 -6.48 6.76 6.24
CA LEU A 27 -5.94 7.21 4.97
C LEU A 27 -6.23 6.12 3.92
N PRO A 28 -6.86 6.43 2.76
CA PRO A 28 -7.21 5.42 1.78
C PRO A 28 -5.98 4.79 1.12
N ALA A 29 -6.01 3.46 0.95
CA ALA A 29 -5.00 2.76 0.16
C ALA A 29 -5.12 3.13 -1.31
N PRO A 30 -4.00 3.18 -2.06
CA PRO A 30 -4.05 3.37 -3.51
C PRO A 30 -4.76 2.21 -4.20
N GLU A 31 -5.46 2.51 -5.29
CA GLU A 31 -6.24 1.55 -6.07
C GLU A 31 -5.73 1.48 -7.52
N ASN A 32 -6.30 0.55 -8.31
CA ASN A 32 -5.98 0.36 -9.73
C ASN A 32 -4.47 0.18 -10.01
N ILE A 33 -3.81 -0.56 -9.11
CA ILE A 33 -2.39 -0.87 -9.25
C ILE A 33 -2.17 -1.69 -10.52
N SER A 34 -1.24 -1.25 -11.36
CA SER A 34 -0.92 -1.89 -12.62
C SER A 34 0.56 -1.82 -12.94
N MET A 35 1.02 -2.68 -13.85
CA MET A 35 2.40 -2.73 -14.31
C MET A 35 2.46 -2.42 -15.81
N VAL A 36 3.29 -1.45 -16.19
CA VAL A 36 3.63 -1.15 -17.58
C VAL A 36 5.07 -1.62 -17.84
N SER A 37 5.22 -2.57 -18.78
CA SER A 37 6.50 -3.24 -19.03
C SER A 37 6.90 -3.18 -20.51
N ILE A 38 7.78 -2.26 -20.89
CA ILE A 38 8.18 -2.05 -22.30
C ILE A 38 9.71 -2.02 -22.40
N ASN A 39 10.28 -2.78 -23.33
CA ASN A 39 11.74 -2.82 -23.58
C ASN A 39 12.57 -3.05 -22.29
N LEU A 40 12.15 -4.02 -21.47
CA LEU A 40 12.76 -4.35 -20.17
C LEU A 40 12.71 -3.23 -19.12
N LYS A 41 11.93 -2.18 -19.35
CA LYS A 41 11.63 -1.17 -18.33
C LYS A 41 10.29 -1.48 -17.69
N HIS A 42 10.24 -1.44 -16.38
CA HIS A 42 9.08 -1.84 -15.58
C HIS A 42 8.65 -0.68 -14.69
N PHE A 43 7.46 -0.16 -14.93
CA PHE A 43 6.87 0.92 -14.16
C PHE A 43 5.59 0.43 -13.47
N LEU A 44 5.57 0.53 -12.14
CA LEU A 44 4.38 0.31 -11.34
C LEU A 44 3.57 1.61 -11.33
N HIS A 45 2.26 1.53 -11.56
CA HIS A 45 1.32 2.65 -11.58
C HIS A 45 0.17 2.43 -10.61
N TRP A 46 -0.44 3.50 -10.13
CA TRP A 46 -1.63 3.50 -9.28
C TRP A 46 -2.43 4.80 -9.45
N ASP A 47 -3.68 4.78 -9.03
CA ASP A 47 -4.51 5.99 -9.05
C ASP A 47 -4.16 6.95 -7.89
N PRO A 48 -4.34 8.28 -8.09
CA PRO A 48 -4.14 9.25 -7.03
C PRO A 48 -5.16 9.07 -5.90
N VAL A 49 -4.69 9.12 -4.65
CA VAL A 49 -5.55 9.17 -3.46
C VAL A 49 -6.01 10.61 -3.26
N MET A 50 -7.33 10.83 -3.33
CA MET A 50 -7.95 12.15 -3.29
C MET A 50 -8.40 12.50 -1.86
N VAL A 51 -7.53 13.17 -1.09
CA VAL A 51 -7.83 13.68 0.25
C VAL A 51 -7.23 15.09 0.41
N ASP A 52 -7.68 15.84 1.41
CA ASP A 52 -7.10 17.14 1.73
C ASP A 52 -5.69 16.97 2.33
N GLY A 53 -4.66 17.34 1.56
CA GLY A 53 -3.27 17.31 2.00
C GLY A 53 -2.30 16.85 0.91
N ASN A 54 -1.00 16.87 1.23
CA ASN A 54 0.03 16.39 0.32
C ASN A 54 0.29 14.90 0.55
N VAL A 55 -0.41 14.06 -0.21
CA VAL A 55 -0.22 12.60 -0.17
C VAL A 55 1.03 12.22 -0.96
N THR A 56 1.86 11.39 -0.36
CA THR A 56 2.99 10.73 -1.01
C THR A 56 2.80 9.22 -0.98
N TYR A 57 3.67 8.48 -1.68
CA TYR A 57 3.53 7.04 -1.86
C TYR A 57 4.85 6.33 -1.61
N SER A 58 4.76 5.16 -1.00
CA SER A 58 5.88 4.25 -0.80
C SER A 58 5.60 2.92 -1.45
N VAL A 59 6.63 2.35 -2.10
CA VAL A 59 6.56 1.09 -2.83
C VAL A 59 7.42 0.05 -2.13
N GLN A 60 6.96 -1.20 -2.10
CA GLN A 60 7.79 -2.34 -1.71
C GLN A 60 7.70 -3.48 -2.73
N SER A 61 8.76 -4.27 -2.80
CA SER A 61 8.94 -5.40 -3.72
C SER A 61 9.29 -6.69 -2.97
N GLN A 62 8.92 -7.82 -3.57
CA GLN A 62 9.36 -9.16 -3.18
C GLN A 62 9.56 -10.03 -4.43
N GLY A 63 10.68 -10.73 -4.50
CA GLY A 63 10.90 -11.81 -5.47
C GLY A 63 10.19 -13.09 -5.06
N GLU A 64 10.17 -14.07 -5.97
CA GLU A 64 9.54 -15.38 -5.73
C GLU A 64 10.19 -16.13 -4.54
N PHE A 65 11.52 -16.07 -4.43
CA PHE A 65 12.24 -16.69 -3.32
C PHE A 65 11.80 -16.11 -1.98
N GLU A 66 11.78 -14.79 -1.84
CA GLU A 66 11.34 -14.12 -0.63
C GLU A 66 9.86 -14.39 -0.35
N SER A 67 9.00 -14.32 -1.37
CA SER A 67 7.58 -14.61 -1.17
C SER A 67 7.32 -16.03 -0.65
N VAL A 68 8.16 -17.01 -0.98
CA VAL A 68 8.00 -18.41 -0.55
C VAL A 68 8.68 -18.68 0.79
N TYR A 69 9.92 -18.22 0.97
CA TYR A 69 10.75 -18.60 2.11
C TYR A 69 10.87 -17.51 3.18
N MET A 70 10.57 -16.25 2.84
CA MET A 70 10.69 -15.08 3.72
C MET A 70 9.52 -14.10 3.52
N PRO A 71 8.25 -14.53 3.70
CA PRO A 71 7.07 -13.76 3.25
C PRO A 71 6.90 -12.40 3.95
N ASN A 72 7.56 -12.19 5.09
CA ASN A 72 7.55 -10.92 5.83
C ASN A 72 8.69 -9.97 5.41
N ASN A 73 9.62 -10.42 4.57
CA ASN A 73 10.79 -9.65 4.16
C ASN A 73 10.48 -8.90 2.86
N TRP A 74 10.23 -7.61 2.95
CA TRP A 74 9.95 -6.74 1.80
C TRP A 74 11.13 -5.79 1.57
N TYR A 75 11.43 -5.50 0.32
CA TYR A 75 12.47 -4.55 -0.04
C TYR A 75 11.86 -3.25 -0.55
N GLU A 76 12.59 -2.16 -0.38
CA GLU A 76 12.20 -0.82 -0.80
C GLU A 76 12.98 -0.45 -2.07
N PRO A 77 12.33 -0.36 -3.24
CA PRO A 77 13.00 0.05 -4.46
C PRO A 77 13.58 1.45 -4.32
N GLU A 78 14.76 1.67 -4.91
CA GLU A 78 15.43 2.96 -4.86
C GLU A 78 14.55 4.05 -5.48
N ASN A 79 14.52 5.23 -4.84
CA ASN A 79 13.75 6.40 -5.31
C ASN A 79 12.22 6.17 -5.38
N CYS A 80 11.68 5.21 -4.61
CA CYS A 80 10.24 4.94 -4.56
C CYS A 80 9.65 4.99 -3.14
N GLN A 81 10.31 5.70 -2.22
CA GLN A 81 9.79 6.00 -0.89
C GLN A 81 9.32 7.45 -0.80
N GLU A 82 8.13 7.67 -0.24
CA GLU A 82 7.50 8.99 -0.05
C GLU A 82 7.53 9.90 -1.30
N ILE A 83 7.28 9.32 -2.48
CA ILE A 83 7.23 10.07 -3.75
C ILE A 83 5.85 10.68 -3.97
N SER A 84 5.78 11.86 -4.60
CA SER A 84 4.51 12.45 -5.04
C SER A 84 4.02 11.88 -6.38
N ALA A 85 4.88 11.18 -7.12
CA ALA A 85 4.53 10.57 -8.40
C ALA A 85 3.60 9.38 -8.20
N HIS A 86 2.69 9.17 -9.16
CA HIS A 86 1.75 8.05 -9.19
C HIS A 86 2.30 6.85 -9.97
N GLN A 87 3.62 6.79 -10.07
CA GLN A 87 4.34 5.71 -10.71
C GLN A 87 5.74 5.57 -10.10
N CYS A 88 6.30 4.37 -10.16
CA CYS A 88 7.66 4.07 -9.72
C CYS A 88 8.37 3.18 -10.74
N ASN A 89 9.64 3.50 -11.03
CA ASN A 89 10.49 2.64 -11.84
C ASN A 89 11.03 1.50 -10.97
N VAL A 90 10.56 0.28 -11.22
CA VAL A 90 10.98 -0.94 -10.51
C VAL A 90 11.84 -1.85 -11.40
N THR A 91 12.46 -1.29 -12.44
CA THR A 91 13.24 -2.08 -13.41
C THR A 91 14.34 -2.89 -12.74
N ASP A 92 15.07 -2.28 -11.81
CA ASP A 92 16.21 -2.92 -11.15
C ASP A 92 15.79 -4.03 -10.16
N GLU A 93 14.53 -4.01 -9.73
CA GLU A 93 13.94 -5.07 -8.89
C GLU A 93 13.71 -6.37 -9.69
N VAL A 94 13.44 -6.27 -10.99
CA VAL A 94 13.06 -7.40 -11.85
C VAL A 94 14.30 -8.02 -12.52
N SER A 95 15.13 -8.66 -11.71
CA SER A 95 16.38 -9.27 -12.18
C SER A 95 16.19 -10.63 -12.88
N ALA A 96 15.17 -11.41 -12.53
CA ALA A 96 14.93 -12.77 -13.04
C ALA A 96 13.56 -12.94 -13.72
N THR A 97 13.36 -14.07 -14.41
CA THR A 97 12.06 -14.41 -15.03
C THR A 97 11.20 -15.22 -14.05
N VAL A 98 10.90 -14.63 -12.89
CA VAL A 98 10.09 -15.22 -11.83
C VAL A 98 8.88 -14.35 -11.53
N LEU A 99 8.05 -14.75 -10.57
CA LEU A 99 6.97 -13.92 -10.05
C LEU A 99 7.52 -12.89 -9.05
N TYR A 100 7.09 -11.65 -9.19
CA TYR A 100 7.39 -10.55 -8.29
C TYR A 100 6.09 -9.99 -7.72
N LYS A 101 6.06 -9.81 -6.41
CA LYS A 101 5.00 -9.04 -5.75
C LYS A 101 5.46 -7.60 -5.60
N PHE A 102 4.52 -6.69 -5.82
CA PHE A 102 4.70 -5.27 -5.55
C PHE A 102 3.54 -4.81 -4.71
N ARG A 103 3.81 -3.88 -3.81
CA ARG A 103 2.76 -3.23 -3.02
C ARG A 103 3.04 -1.76 -2.85
N VAL A 104 1.96 -1.02 -2.72
CA VAL A 104 1.97 0.43 -2.59
C VAL A 104 1.11 0.86 -1.42
N GLN A 105 1.55 1.90 -0.73
CA GLN A 105 0.84 2.54 0.37
C GLN A 105 0.91 4.05 0.18
N SER A 106 -0.15 4.75 0.60
CA SER A 106 -0.15 6.20 0.68
C SER A 106 0.28 6.66 2.07
N VAL A 107 0.93 7.83 2.09
CA VAL A 107 1.53 8.45 3.27
C VAL A 107 1.06 9.90 3.34
N LEU A 108 0.52 10.31 4.49
CA LEU A 108 0.09 11.69 4.74
C LEU A 108 0.54 12.11 6.15
N GLY A 109 1.65 12.85 6.23
CA GLY A 109 2.29 13.17 7.51
C GLY A 109 2.68 11.89 8.26
N ASN A 110 2.08 11.65 9.42
CA ASN A 110 2.32 10.43 10.20
C ASN A 110 1.29 9.31 9.94
N GLN A 111 0.34 9.52 9.02
CA GLN A 111 -0.67 8.53 8.67
C GLN A 111 -0.21 7.65 7.51
N LEU A 112 -0.47 6.35 7.63
CA LEU A 112 -0.14 5.32 6.65
C LEU A 112 -1.39 4.50 6.31
N SER A 113 -1.54 4.11 5.05
CA SER A 113 -2.82 3.67 4.50
C SER A 113 -3.11 2.16 4.41
N ALA A 114 -2.54 1.22 5.15
CA ALA A 114 -2.47 -0.19 4.67
C ALA A 114 -1.83 -0.35 3.26
N TRP A 115 -1.33 -1.54 2.98
CA TRP A 115 -0.68 -1.85 1.72
C TRP A 115 -1.69 -2.42 0.73
N LYS A 116 -1.60 -1.99 -0.53
CA LYS A 116 -2.32 -2.60 -1.65
C LYS A 116 -1.32 -3.29 -2.57
N GLU A 117 -1.53 -4.58 -2.82
CA GLU A 117 -0.65 -5.37 -3.71
C GLU A 117 -1.09 -5.29 -5.18
N LEU A 118 -0.13 -5.37 -6.08
CA LEU A 118 -0.36 -5.63 -7.51
C LEU A 118 -0.88 -7.06 -7.67
N GLU A 119 -2.04 -7.21 -8.28
CA GLU A 119 -2.66 -8.50 -8.52
C GLU A 119 -3.01 -8.69 -10.01
N PRO A 120 -2.62 -9.82 -10.64
CA PRO A 120 -1.77 -10.88 -10.09
C PRO A 120 -0.29 -10.44 -9.97
N PRO A 121 0.56 -11.20 -9.26
CA PRO A 121 2.00 -10.95 -9.21
C PRO A 121 2.62 -10.86 -10.62
N PHE A 122 3.61 -9.99 -10.77
CA PHE A 122 4.21 -9.66 -12.05
C PHE A 122 5.23 -10.71 -12.49
N ASN A 123 5.18 -11.10 -13.76
CA ASN A 123 6.22 -11.88 -14.42
C ASN A 123 6.48 -11.28 -15.80
N ARG A 124 7.74 -10.93 -16.07
CA ARG A 124 8.12 -10.23 -17.31
C ARG A 124 7.80 -10.96 -18.63
N LYS A 125 7.56 -12.28 -18.61
CA LYS A 125 7.17 -13.06 -19.79
C LYS A 125 5.67 -13.29 -19.90
N THR A 126 5.00 -13.57 -18.79
CA THR A 126 3.60 -14.02 -18.79
C THR A 126 2.61 -12.92 -18.46
N SER A 127 3.03 -11.84 -17.79
CA SER A 127 2.20 -10.65 -17.60
C SER A 127 2.00 -9.96 -18.94
N LYS A 128 0.81 -10.12 -19.50
CA LYS A 128 0.43 -9.44 -20.74
C LYS A 128 0.25 -7.95 -20.44
N ASN A 129 1.00 -7.09 -21.15
CA ASN A 129 0.73 -5.65 -21.17
C ASN A 129 -0.70 -5.43 -21.68
N TYR A 130 -1.65 -5.17 -20.79
CA TYR A 130 -2.99 -4.75 -21.19
C TYR A 130 -2.98 -3.38 -21.92
N ALA A 131 -1.84 -2.66 -21.90
CA ALA A 131 -1.62 -1.42 -22.65
C ALA A 131 -1.53 -1.61 -24.18
N CYS A 132 -1.32 -2.83 -24.70
CA CYS A 132 -1.20 -3.05 -26.15
C CYS A 132 -2.56 -3.13 -26.88
N TRP A 133 -3.69 -3.07 -26.17
CA TRP A 133 -5.03 -3.15 -26.79
C TRP A 133 -5.78 -1.81 -26.88
N LEU A 134 -5.21 -0.70 -26.38
CA LEU A 134 -5.87 0.61 -26.39
C LEU A 134 -5.25 1.65 -27.34
N ILE A 135 -4.26 1.27 -28.16
CA ILE A 135 -3.73 2.15 -29.21
C ILE A 135 -3.70 1.40 -30.54
N THR A 136 -4.87 1.34 -31.20
CA THR A 136 -4.93 1.28 -32.66
C THR A 136 -5.86 2.40 -33.10
N TYR A 137 -5.30 3.34 -33.86
CA TYR A 137 -6.01 4.35 -34.62
C TYR A 137 -6.95 3.72 -35.65
#